data_AF-A0A0F4QZC3-F1
#
_entry.id   AF-A0A0F4QZC3-F1
#
_cell.length_a   1.000
_cell.length_b   1.000
_cell.length_c   1.000
_cell.angle_alpha   90.00
_cell.angle_beta   90.00
_cell.angle_gamma   90.00
#
_symmetry.space_group_name_H-M   'P 1'
#
loop_
_entity.id
_entity.type
_entity.pdbx_description
1 polymer ?
#
loop_
_entity_poly.entity_id
_entity_poly.type
_entity_poly.pdbx_seq_one_letter_code
_entity_poly.pdbx_strand_id
1 'polypeptide(L)'
;MKKLIYAILLTLLSACSSVSRTPVVNQAMPKVTYEGRGSAAGPMLAGALGPVGIAVGFAIDEGIGKDIGLAMDKSKEQGMWAMANAVAQQHPDVVTVAIQKVAFKAQRGDDDLAFARVELNLESAKEEKSLCFKTEPGNLSELKETSLGWQLITKAIIARDFCTQ
;
A
#
# COMPACT_ATOMS: atom_id res chain seq x y z
N MET A 1 51.64 -9.02 5.43
CA MET A 1 50.84 -8.69 4.22
C MET A 1 49.94 -9.83 3.76
N LYS A 2 50.44 -11.06 3.51
CA LYS A 2 49.59 -12.23 3.11
C LYS A 2 48.43 -12.53 4.07
N LYS A 3 48.63 -12.48 5.39
CA LYS A 3 47.56 -12.75 6.38
C LYS A 3 46.42 -11.71 6.37
N LEU A 4 46.71 -10.47 5.97
CA LEU A 4 45.71 -9.40 5.87
C LEU A 4 44.81 -9.58 4.64
N ILE A 5 45.38 -10.10 3.54
CA ILE A 5 44.65 -10.41 2.30
C ILE A 5 43.66 -11.56 2.54
N TYR A 6 44.08 -12.62 3.25
CA TYR A 6 43.16 -13.72 3.60
C TYR A 6 42.02 -13.30 4.52
N ALA A 7 42.26 -12.36 5.46
CA ALA A 7 41.21 -11.83 6.32
C ALA A 7 40.17 -11.02 5.53
N ILE A 8 40.61 -10.18 4.59
CA ILE A 8 39.73 -9.39 3.71
C ILE A 8 38.92 -10.31 2.78
N LEU A 9 39.55 -11.37 2.25
CA LEU A 9 38.87 -12.34 1.41
C LEU A 9 37.77 -13.09 2.18
N LEU A 10 38.03 -13.49 3.44
CA LEU A 10 37.03 -14.17 4.27
C LEU A 10 35.81 -13.28 4.55
N THR A 11 36.01 -11.97 4.79
CA THR A 11 34.91 -11.02 5.03
C THR A 11 34.06 -10.75 3.79
N LEU A 12 34.64 -10.84 2.59
CA LEU A 12 33.92 -10.66 1.33
C LEU A 12 33.04 -11.87 0.99
N LEU A 13 33.47 -13.09 1.35
CA LEU A 13 32.67 -14.31 1.10
C LEU A 13 31.47 -14.45 2.04
N SER A 14 31.52 -13.92 3.27
CA SER A 14 30.38 -13.96 4.20
C SER A 14 29.24 -13.00 3.85
N ALA A 15 29.48 -12.00 3.00
CA ALA A 15 28.49 -10.98 2.67
C ALA A 15 27.34 -11.50 1.78
N CYS A 16 27.58 -12.52 0.95
CA CYS A 16 26.56 -13.05 0.04
C CYS A 16 25.53 -13.97 0.70
N SER A 17 25.82 -14.52 1.89
CA SER A 17 24.88 -15.40 2.61
C SER A 17 23.77 -14.64 3.35
N SER A 18 23.90 -13.33 3.51
CA SER A 18 22.90 -12.46 4.17
C SER A 18 21.99 -11.71 3.20
N VAL A 19 21.98 -12.05 1.92
CA VAL A 19 21.02 -11.48 0.97
C VAL A 19 19.62 -11.99 1.32
N SER A 20 18.83 -11.13 1.96
CA SER A 20 17.39 -11.35 2.17
C SER A 20 16.73 -11.58 0.81
N ARG A 21 16.02 -12.71 0.66
CA ARG A 21 15.26 -12.98 -0.55
C ARG A 21 14.08 -12.02 -0.59
N THR A 22 13.92 -11.33 -1.72
CA THR A 22 12.72 -10.55 -1.98
C THR A 22 11.57 -11.51 -2.25
N PRO A 23 10.44 -11.41 -1.52
CA PRO A 23 9.32 -12.32 -1.73
C PRO A 23 8.71 -12.10 -3.11
N VAL A 24 8.13 -13.16 -3.66
CA VAL A 24 7.37 -13.10 -4.91
C VAL A 24 6.07 -12.35 -4.63
N VAL A 25 5.80 -11.30 -5.40
CA VAL A 25 4.54 -10.54 -5.28
C VAL A 25 3.51 -11.15 -6.21
N ASN A 26 2.35 -11.50 -5.67
CA ASN A 26 1.20 -11.80 -6.52
C ASN A 26 0.79 -10.54 -7.28
N GLN A 27 0.90 -10.58 -8.60
CA GLN A 27 0.69 -9.42 -9.47
C GLN A 27 -0.80 -9.02 -9.60
N ALA A 28 -1.73 -9.79 -9.03
CA ALA A 28 -3.13 -9.39 -8.99
C ALA A 28 -3.31 -8.20 -8.02
N MET A 29 -3.60 -7.03 -8.57
CA MET A 29 -3.90 -5.85 -7.77
C MET A 29 -5.41 -5.85 -7.45
N PRO A 30 -5.80 -5.72 -6.16
CA PRO A 30 -7.22 -5.64 -5.81
C PRO A 30 -7.79 -4.31 -6.28
N LYS A 31 -9.12 -4.23 -6.35
CA LYS A 31 -9.81 -2.97 -6.61
C LYS A 31 -9.47 -1.96 -5.51
N VAL A 32 -8.99 -0.79 -5.91
CA VAL A 32 -8.77 0.35 -5.01
C VAL A 32 -10.11 1.01 -4.72
N THR A 33 -10.44 1.16 -3.44
CA THR A 33 -11.66 1.85 -3.00
C THR A 33 -11.31 3.17 -2.33
N TYR A 34 -12.26 4.11 -2.36
CA TYR A 34 -12.17 5.38 -1.66
C TYR A 34 -13.49 5.64 -0.92
N GLU A 35 -13.42 6.21 0.27
CA GLU A 35 -14.57 6.65 1.06
C GLU A 35 -14.32 8.07 1.58
N GLY A 36 -15.16 9.03 1.20
CA GLY A 36 -15.00 10.41 1.64
C GLY A 36 -16.06 11.33 1.07
N ARG A 37 -15.69 12.13 0.08
CA ARG A 37 -16.52 13.21 -0.49
C ARG A 37 -17.90 12.74 -0.90
N GLY A 38 -17.99 11.58 -1.54
CA GLY A 38 -19.23 10.96 -1.97
C GLY A 38 -20.11 10.52 -0.80
N SER A 39 -19.54 9.80 0.17
CA SER A 39 -20.22 9.40 1.41
C SER A 39 -20.74 10.59 2.24
N ALA A 40 -20.08 11.75 2.16
CA ALA A 40 -20.52 12.98 2.79
C ALA A 40 -21.59 13.72 1.95
N ALA A 41 -21.37 13.85 0.64
CA ALA A 41 -22.25 14.61 -0.25
C ALA A 41 -23.56 13.87 -0.57
N GLY A 42 -23.55 12.55 -0.66
CA GLY A 42 -24.71 11.74 -1.06
C GLY A 42 -25.96 12.00 -0.20
N PRO A 43 -25.86 11.90 1.14
CA PRO A 43 -26.96 12.23 2.04
C PRO A 43 -27.44 13.69 1.94
N MET A 44 -26.51 14.63 1.68
CA MET A 44 -26.87 16.04 1.48
C MET A 44 -27.66 16.24 0.18
N LEU A 45 -27.19 15.61 -0.90
CA LEU A 45 -27.85 15.63 -2.20
C LEU A 45 -29.20 14.92 -2.17
N ALA A 46 -29.42 14.00 -1.21
CA ALA A 46 -30.68 13.28 -1.10
C ALA A 46 -31.87 14.21 -0.79
N GLY A 47 -31.63 15.36 -0.15
CA GLY A 47 -32.68 16.36 0.05
C GLY A 47 -33.20 16.99 -1.26
N ALA A 48 -32.34 17.12 -2.27
CA ALA A 48 -32.67 17.75 -3.54
C ALA A 48 -32.99 16.72 -4.66
N LEU A 49 -32.28 15.60 -4.66
CA LEU A 49 -32.32 14.57 -5.70
C LEU A 49 -32.97 13.27 -5.23
N GLY A 50 -33.43 13.20 -3.98
CA GLY A 50 -34.00 11.98 -3.40
C GLY A 50 -32.97 10.84 -3.36
N PRO A 51 -33.40 9.58 -3.56
CA PRO A 51 -32.48 8.43 -3.59
C PRO A 51 -31.34 8.54 -4.62
N VAL A 52 -31.55 9.31 -5.70
CA VAL A 52 -30.53 9.55 -6.72
C VAL A 52 -29.34 10.32 -6.14
N GLY A 53 -29.55 11.22 -5.17
CA GLY A 53 -28.47 11.95 -4.52
C GLY A 53 -27.48 11.02 -3.81
N ILE A 54 -27.97 9.96 -3.16
CA ILE A 54 -27.14 8.94 -2.52
C ILE A 54 -26.32 8.17 -3.57
N ALA A 55 -26.96 7.79 -4.69
CA ALA A 55 -26.28 7.10 -5.78
C ALA A 55 -25.18 7.96 -6.42
N VAL A 56 -25.42 9.26 -6.59
CA VAL A 56 -24.40 10.22 -7.05
C VAL A 56 -23.23 10.28 -6.06
N GLY A 57 -23.52 10.32 -4.75
CA GLY A 57 -22.48 10.22 -3.72
C GLY A 57 -21.61 8.97 -3.88
N PHE A 58 -22.23 7.79 -4.00
CA PHE A 58 -21.48 6.55 -4.22
C PHE A 58 -20.64 6.57 -5.50
N ALA A 59 -21.17 7.14 -6.59
CA ALA A 59 -20.45 7.26 -7.85
C ALA A 59 -19.24 8.21 -7.78
N ILE A 60 -19.31 9.26 -6.95
CA ILE A 60 -18.17 10.15 -6.70
C ILE A 60 -17.03 9.38 -6.03
N ASP A 61 -17.33 8.64 -4.97
CA ASP A 61 -16.32 7.87 -4.24
C ASP A 61 -15.74 6.73 -5.08
N GLU A 62 -16.59 6.03 -5.85
CA GLU A 62 -16.15 5.02 -6.82
C GLU A 62 -15.24 5.62 -7.90
N GLY A 63 -15.57 6.81 -8.42
CA GLY A 63 -14.76 7.53 -9.41
C GLY A 63 -13.38 7.89 -8.87
N ILE A 64 -13.32 8.46 -7.66
CA ILE A 64 -12.06 8.80 -7.00
C ILE A 64 -11.21 7.54 -6.75
N GLY A 65 -11.81 6.47 -6.23
CA GLY A 65 -11.12 5.20 -6.01
C GLY A 65 -10.54 4.61 -7.30
N LYS A 66 -11.29 4.71 -8.40
CA LYS A 66 -10.84 4.30 -9.74
C LYS A 66 -9.65 5.12 -10.21
N ASP A 67 -9.69 6.44 -10.07
CA ASP A 67 -8.60 7.32 -10.51
C ASP A 67 -7.30 7.04 -9.73
N ILE A 68 -7.38 6.86 -8.40
CA ILE A 68 -6.23 6.45 -7.58
C ILE A 68 -5.70 5.09 -8.03
N GLY A 69 -6.60 4.12 -8.26
CA GLY A 69 -6.24 2.80 -8.76
C GLY A 69 -5.49 2.85 -10.08
N LEU A 70 -5.94 3.69 -11.03
CA LEU A 70 -5.26 3.89 -12.31
C LEU A 70 -3.88 4.53 -12.14
N ALA A 71 -3.72 5.50 -11.24
CA ALA A 71 -2.42 6.11 -10.97
C ALA A 71 -1.42 5.12 -10.35
N MET A 72 -1.90 4.28 -9.43
CA MET A 72 -1.09 3.21 -8.87
C MET A 72 -0.74 2.14 -9.92
N ASP A 73 -1.66 1.80 -10.82
CA ASP A 73 -1.43 0.79 -11.86
C ASP A 73 -0.34 1.24 -12.86
N LYS A 74 -0.29 2.53 -13.21
CA LYS A 74 0.79 3.12 -14.04
C LYS A 74 2.20 2.91 -13.46
N SER A 75 2.32 2.74 -12.15
CA SER A 75 3.59 2.55 -11.44
C SER A 75 3.65 1.21 -10.68
N LYS A 76 2.82 0.25 -11.08
CA LYS A 76 2.60 -1.02 -10.39
C LYS A 76 3.88 -1.82 -10.16
N GLU A 77 4.70 -2.00 -11.19
CA GLU A 77 5.92 -2.82 -11.08
C GLU A 77 6.90 -2.24 -10.06
N GLN A 78 7.17 -0.93 -10.15
CA GLN A 78 8.05 -0.23 -9.22
C GLN A 78 7.48 -0.21 -7.80
N GLY A 79 6.17 0.04 -7.67
CA GLY A 79 5.47 0.09 -6.39
C GLY A 79 5.43 -1.26 -5.67
N MET A 80 5.07 -2.33 -6.39
CA MET A 80 5.07 -3.69 -5.86
C MET A 80 6.47 -4.14 -5.46
N TRP A 81 7.50 -3.81 -6.24
CA TRP A 81 8.88 -4.14 -5.90
C TRP A 81 9.34 -3.40 -4.62
N ALA A 82 9.05 -2.09 -4.53
CA ALA A 82 9.39 -1.31 -3.34
C ALA A 82 8.68 -1.82 -2.07
N MET A 83 7.40 -2.15 -2.20
CA MET A 83 6.62 -2.78 -1.13
C MET A 83 7.19 -4.15 -0.73
N ALA A 84 7.51 -5.02 -1.69
CA ALA A 84 8.08 -6.34 -1.43
C ALA A 84 9.40 -6.26 -0.67
N ASN A 85 10.25 -5.31 -1.04
CA ASN A 85 11.51 -5.06 -0.32
C ASN A 85 11.28 -4.58 1.10
N ALA A 86 10.31 -3.69 1.32
CA ALA A 86 9.95 -3.24 2.66
C ALA A 86 9.45 -4.42 3.52
N VAL A 87 8.65 -5.32 2.94
CA VAL A 87 8.22 -6.55 3.62
C VAL A 87 9.41 -7.47 3.90
N ALA A 88 10.30 -7.71 2.94
CA ALA A 88 11.47 -8.59 3.09
C ALA A 88 12.42 -8.15 4.21
N GLN A 89 12.54 -6.83 4.44
CA GLN A 89 13.35 -6.28 5.53
C GLN A 89 12.78 -6.61 6.92
N GLN A 90 11.46 -6.76 7.02
CA GLN A 90 10.76 -6.99 8.29
C GLN A 90 10.40 -8.46 8.52
N HIS A 91 10.16 -9.19 7.44
CA HIS A 91 9.71 -10.57 7.40
C HIS A 91 10.58 -11.38 6.43
N PRO A 92 11.83 -11.70 6.81
CA PRO A 92 12.79 -12.36 5.92
C PRO A 92 12.43 -13.80 5.57
N ASP A 93 11.48 -14.40 6.28
CA ASP A 93 10.97 -15.76 6.09
C ASP A 93 9.81 -15.86 5.09
N VAL A 94 9.24 -14.71 4.69
CA VAL A 94 8.11 -14.65 3.76
C VAL A 94 8.57 -14.97 2.35
N VAL A 95 7.82 -15.84 1.69
CA VAL A 95 8.08 -16.30 0.31
C VAL A 95 7.19 -15.59 -0.68
N THR A 96 5.91 -15.37 -0.32
CA THR A 96 4.92 -14.74 -1.18
C THR A 96 4.21 -13.60 -0.44
N VAL A 97 3.96 -12.50 -1.14
CA VAL A 97 3.13 -11.39 -0.66
C VAL A 97 1.98 -11.16 -1.63
N ALA A 98 0.76 -11.11 -1.11
CA ALA A 98 -0.43 -10.73 -1.88
C ALA A 98 -1.10 -9.51 -1.25
N ILE A 99 -1.51 -8.55 -2.08
CA ILE A 99 -2.29 -7.40 -1.62
C ILE A 99 -3.76 -7.82 -1.65
N GLN A 100 -4.39 -7.95 -0.49
CA GLN A 100 -5.81 -8.34 -0.41
C GLN A 100 -6.72 -7.13 -0.58
N LYS A 101 -6.34 -5.98 -0.01
CA LYS A 101 -7.19 -4.79 -0.01
C LYS A 101 -6.37 -3.51 -0.01
N VAL A 102 -6.86 -2.52 -0.74
CA VAL A 102 -6.36 -1.14 -0.72
C VAL A 102 -7.57 -0.21 -0.62
N ALA A 103 -7.78 0.38 0.55
CA ALA A 103 -8.93 1.25 0.81
C ALA A 103 -8.46 2.62 1.30
N PHE A 104 -8.69 3.65 0.51
CA PHE A 104 -8.44 5.03 0.88
C PHE A 104 -9.64 5.64 1.61
N LYS A 105 -9.36 6.54 2.56
CA LYS A 105 -10.37 7.28 3.28
C LYS A 105 -9.96 8.73 3.43
N ALA A 106 -10.89 9.66 3.23
CA ALA A 106 -10.67 11.08 3.49
C ALA A 106 -10.26 11.32 4.96
N GLN A 107 -9.34 12.25 5.17
CA GLN A 107 -8.95 12.68 6.49
C GLN A 107 -10.05 13.53 7.10
N ARG A 108 -10.41 13.25 8.35
CA ARG A 108 -11.45 14.04 9.03
C ARG A 108 -10.97 15.48 9.20
N GLY A 109 -11.77 16.42 8.69
CA GLY A 109 -11.49 17.86 8.77
C GLY A 109 -10.68 18.41 7.60
N ASP A 110 -10.22 17.55 6.68
CA ASP A 110 -9.51 17.96 5.47
C ASP A 110 -9.81 16.97 4.33
N ASP A 111 -10.77 17.31 3.48
CA ASP A 111 -11.23 16.47 2.37
C ASP A 111 -10.25 16.44 1.18
N ASP A 112 -9.16 17.24 1.23
CA ASP A 112 -8.07 17.21 0.26
C ASP A 112 -6.96 16.24 0.68
N LEU A 113 -7.04 15.66 1.88
CA LEU A 113 -6.13 14.63 2.36
C LEU A 113 -6.83 13.28 2.46
N ALA A 114 -6.12 12.21 2.12
CA ALA A 114 -6.60 10.85 2.28
C ALA A 114 -5.48 9.91 2.75
N PHE A 115 -5.82 8.96 3.62
CA PHE A 115 -4.92 7.89 4.04
C PHE A 115 -5.43 6.54 3.54
N ALA A 116 -4.53 5.58 3.33
CA ALA A 116 -4.88 4.22 2.93
C ALA A 116 -4.87 3.27 4.13
N ARG A 117 -5.77 2.29 4.10
CA ARG A 117 -5.68 1.03 4.82
C ARG A 117 -5.37 -0.07 3.81
N VAL A 118 -4.26 -0.76 4.02
CA VAL A 118 -3.79 -1.82 3.13
C VAL A 118 -3.67 -3.12 3.89
N GLU A 119 -4.35 -4.15 3.39
CA GLU A 119 -4.28 -5.50 3.94
C GLU A 119 -3.40 -6.36 3.03
N LEU A 120 -2.31 -6.88 3.59
CA LEU A 120 -1.37 -7.77 2.93
C LEU A 120 -1.49 -9.16 3.51
N ASN A 121 -1.51 -10.16 2.64
CA ASN A 121 -1.33 -11.55 3.02
C ASN A 121 0.12 -11.95 2.81
N LEU A 122 0.76 -12.42 3.87
CA LEU A 122 2.13 -12.89 3.86
C LEU A 122 2.10 -14.42 3.98
N GLU A 123 2.67 -15.11 3.00
CA GLU A 123 2.82 -16.56 3.04
C GLU A 123 4.28 -16.92 3.27
N SER A 124 4.55 -17.58 4.39
CA SER A 124 5.83 -18.20 4.73
C SER A 124 5.71 -19.71 4.60
N ALA A 125 6.84 -20.43 4.63
CA ALA A 125 6.86 -21.89 4.52
C ALA A 125 6.08 -22.65 5.63
N LYS A 126 5.69 -21.96 6.71
CA LYS A 126 5.07 -22.56 7.90
C LYS A 126 3.73 -21.92 8.29
N GLU A 127 3.46 -20.71 7.81
CA GLU A 127 2.33 -19.91 8.27
C GLU A 127 1.90 -18.91 7.21
N GLU A 128 0.60 -18.61 7.22
CA GLU A 128 -0.02 -17.55 6.45
C GLU A 128 -0.52 -16.50 7.46
N LYS A 129 -0.18 -15.23 7.22
CA LYS A 129 -0.53 -14.14 8.12
C LYS A 129 -1.02 -12.93 7.33
N SER A 130 -2.17 -12.41 7.73
CA SER A 130 -2.68 -11.13 7.24
C SER A 130 -2.20 -9.97 8.13
N LEU A 131 -1.68 -8.91 7.51
CA LEU A 131 -1.26 -7.66 8.16
C LEU A 131 -2.01 -6.48 7.56
N CYS A 132 -2.50 -5.59 8.43
CA CYS A 132 -3.13 -4.34 8.01
C CYS A 132 -2.23 -3.16 8.36
N PHE A 133 -1.93 -2.31 7.38
CA PHE A 133 -1.17 -1.09 7.53
C PHE A 133 -2.03 0.14 7.26
N LYS A 134 -1.83 1.21 8.04
CA LYS A 134 -2.45 2.51 7.86
C LYS A 134 -1.37 3.50 7.43
N THR A 135 -1.58 4.21 6.33
CA THR A 135 -0.64 5.23 5.88
C THR A 135 -0.84 6.57 6.60
N GLU A 136 0.17 7.42 6.52
CA GLU A 136 -0.01 8.85 6.71
C GLU A 136 -0.97 9.41 5.62
N PRO A 137 -1.65 10.54 5.89
CA PRO A 137 -2.45 11.21 4.87
C PRO A 137 -1.58 11.79 3.76
N GLY A 138 -2.00 11.61 2.50
CA GLY A 138 -1.42 12.26 1.33
C GLY A 138 -2.45 13.14 0.61
N ASN A 139 -1.97 14.05 -0.23
CA ASN A 139 -2.84 14.90 -1.02
C ASN A 139 -3.67 14.08 -2.02
N LEU A 140 -4.99 14.25 -2.02
CA LEU A 140 -5.92 13.48 -2.83
C LEU A 140 -5.73 13.71 -4.33
N SER A 141 -5.39 14.92 -4.75
CA SER A 141 -5.11 15.21 -6.16
C SER A 141 -3.85 14.50 -6.62
N GLU A 142 -2.79 14.52 -5.82
CA GLU A 142 -1.55 13.79 -6.12
C GLU A 142 -1.77 12.26 -6.13
N LEU A 143 -2.61 11.73 -5.23
CA LEU A 143 -2.95 10.31 -5.18
C LEU A 143 -3.64 9.82 -6.47
N LYS A 144 -4.39 10.68 -7.16
CA LYS A 144 -5.08 10.36 -8.43
C LYS A 144 -4.20 10.46 -9.66
N GLU A 145 -3.01 11.06 -9.55
CA GLU A 145 -2.18 11.42 -10.71
C GLU A 145 -0.78 10.80 -10.66
N THR A 146 -0.29 10.46 -9.48
CA THR A 146 1.11 10.08 -9.23
C THR A 146 1.25 8.72 -8.55
N SER A 147 2.50 8.29 -8.32
CA SER A 147 2.82 7.08 -7.57
C SER A 147 2.78 7.26 -6.04
N LEU A 148 2.26 8.39 -5.53
CA LEU A 148 2.22 8.71 -4.11
C LEU A 148 1.58 7.59 -3.27
N GLY A 149 0.55 6.92 -3.79
CA GLY A 149 -0.09 5.79 -3.11
C GLY A 149 0.90 4.69 -2.73
N TRP A 150 1.79 4.29 -3.64
CA TRP A 150 2.83 3.29 -3.35
C TRP A 150 3.85 3.80 -2.34
N GLN A 151 4.28 5.05 -2.45
CA GLN A 151 5.25 5.64 -1.53
C GLN A 151 4.74 5.64 -0.08
N LEU A 152 3.48 6.02 0.11
CA LEU A 152 2.83 6.02 1.42
C LEU A 152 2.69 4.60 1.99
N ILE A 153 2.31 3.62 1.16
CA ILE A 153 2.20 2.21 1.57
C ILE A 153 3.57 1.67 2.00
N THR A 154 4.60 1.87 1.19
CA THR A 154 5.96 1.43 1.52
C THR A 154 6.45 2.07 2.82
N LYS A 155 6.22 3.37 3.01
CA LYS A 155 6.53 4.07 4.26
C LYS A 155 5.81 3.45 5.46
N ALA A 156 4.50 3.20 5.36
CA ALA A 156 3.70 2.62 6.44
C ALA A 156 4.19 1.22 6.85
N ILE A 157 4.57 0.40 5.86
CA ILE A 157 5.19 -0.91 6.12
C ILE A 157 6.50 -0.72 6.89
N ILE A 158 7.42 0.11 6.38
CA ILE A 158 8.72 0.36 7.03
C ILE A 158 8.54 0.89 8.46
N ALA A 159 7.60 1.81 8.68
CA ALA A 159 7.29 2.39 9.99
C ALA A 159 6.54 1.43 10.93
N ARG A 160 5.97 0.34 10.40
CA ARG A 160 5.09 -0.61 11.11
C ARG A 160 3.82 0.05 11.64
N ASP A 161 3.25 0.95 10.85
CA ASP A 161 2.02 1.65 11.18
C ASP A 161 0.83 0.72 10.97
N PHE A 162 0.61 -0.17 11.92
CA PHE A 162 -0.51 -1.13 11.86
C PHE A 162 -1.85 -0.41 12.00
N CYS A 163 -2.87 -0.95 11.33
CA CYS A 163 -4.25 -0.52 11.57
C CYS A 163 -4.62 -0.77 13.04
N THR A 164 -4.96 0.29 13.77
CA THR A 164 -5.64 0.13 15.07
C THR A 164 -7.02 -0.48 14.83
N GLN A 165 -7.32 -1.57 15.55
CA GLN A 165 -8.64 -2.19 15.57
C GLN A 165 -9.71 -1.22 16.08
#